data_AF-A0A1F9YAB7-F1
#
_entry.id   AF-A0A1F9YAB7-F1
#
_cell.length_a   1.000
_cell.length_b   1.000
_cell.length_c   1.000
_cell.angle_alpha   90.00
_cell.angle_beta   90.00
_cell.angle_gamma   90.00
#
_symmetry.space_group_name_H-M   'P 1'
#
loop_
_entity.id
_entity.type
_entity.pdbx_description
1 polymer ?
#
loop_
_entity_poly.entity_id
_entity_poly.type
_entity_poly.pdbx_seq_one_letter_code
_entity_poly.pdbx_strand_id
1 'polypeptide(L)'
;MALKIILCLPGSNFSGKFLDAWTETIHFFGKNNIAYMVSHRESNNIYFVRNMCLGGDFSRGKEQRPFNGQVEYDYLLWIDSDIIFRPAQIIKLVNHNADIVSGLYLMDEGEMLCHCQRMG
;
A
#
# COMPACT_ATOMS: atom_id res chain seq x y z
N MET A 1 12.07 -14.00 -11.79
CA MET A 1 12.44 -13.17 -10.61
C MET A 1 11.26 -13.15 -9.65
N ALA A 2 11.49 -13.00 -8.35
CA ALA A 2 10.43 -12.83 -7.37
C ALA A 2 9.74 -11.48 -7.57
N LEU A 3 8.41 -11.45 -7.51
CA LEU A 3 7.63 -10.21 -7.51
C LEU A 3 8.00 -9.37 -6.27
N LYS A 4 8.24 -8.06 -6.42
CA LYS A 4 8.64 -7.13 -5.35
C LYS A 4 7.55 -6.10 -5.11
N ILE A 5 6.96 -6.11 -3.91
CA ILE A 5 5.88 -5.18 -3.53
C ILE A 5 6.33 -4.28 -2.36
N ILE A 6 6.15 -2.97 -2.49
CA ILE A 6 6.27 -2.06 -1.34
C ILE A 6 4.89 -1.82 -0.74
N LEU A 7 4.74 -2.17 0.53
CA LEU A 7 3.53 -1.98 1.32
C LEU A 7 3.60 -0.60 2.00
N CYS A 8 2.83 0.36 1.49
CA CYS A 8 2.72 1.71 2.03
C CYS A 8 1.60 1.75 3.08
N LEU A 9 1.97 1.91 4.35
CA LEU A 9 1.06 1.88 5.49
C LEU A 9 1.00 3.25 6.18
N PRO A 10 0.06 4.14 5.81
CA PRO A 10 -0.16 5.39 6.51
C PRO A 10 -0.94 5.18 7.81
N GLY A 11 -0.52 5.86 8.88
CA GLY A 11 -1.20 5.86 10.18
C GLY A 11 -0.52 5.00 11.23
N SER A 12 -0.89 5.15 12.50
CA SER A 12 -0.21 4.53 13.65
C SER A 12 -1.05 3.52 14.43
N ASN A 13 -2.35 3.42 14.13
CA ASN A 13 -3.27 2.56 14.85
C ASN A 13 -3.89 1.52 13.91
N PHE A 14 -3.57 0.25 14.12
CA PHE A 14 -4.09 -0.87 13.34
C PHE A 14 -4.94 -1.77 14.25
N SER A 15 -6.09 -2.23 13.76
CA SER A 15 -6.98 -3.12 14.52
C SER A 15 -6.42 -4.54 14.63
N GLY A 16 -6.94 -5.35 15.57
CA GLY A 16 -6.61 -6.77 15.63
C GLY A 16 -6.96 -7.52 14.33
N LYS A 17 -8.10 -7.16 13.70
CA LYS A 17 -8.50 -7.70 12.39
C LYS A 17 -7.48 -7.37 11.30
N PHE A 18 -6.91 -6.16 11.33
CA PHE A 18 -5.83 -5.77 10.41
C PHE A 18 -4.59 -6.63 10.64
N LEU A 19 -4.20 -6.88 11.90
CA LEU A 19 -3.05 -7.71 12.23
C LEU A 19 -3.24 -9.16 11.74
N ASP A 20 -4.45 -9.70 11.84
CA ASP A 20 -4.79 -11.01 11.29
C ASP A 20 -4.64 -11.05 9.76
N ALA A 21 -5.23 -10.07 9.06
CA ALA A 21 -5.12 -9.92 7.60
C ALA A 21 -3.67 -9.74 7.13
N TRP A 22 -2.90 -8.94 7.87
CA TRP A 22 -1.48 -8.71 7.65
C TRP A 22 -0.68 -10.02 7.77
N THR A 23 -0.88 -10.74 8.87
CA THR A 23 -0.19 -12.02 9.14
C THR A 23 -0.50 -13.05 8.06
N GLU A 24 -1.76 -13.17 7.65
CA GLU A 24 -2.16 -14.05 6.55
C GLU A 24 -1.44 -13.68 5.23
N THR A 25 -1.33 -12.37 4.96
CA THR A 25 -0.70 -11.83 3.75
C THR A 25 0.80 -12.07 3.69
N ILE A 26 1.52 -11.83 4.79
CA ILE A 26 2.97 -12.07 4.83
C ILE A 26 3.28 -13.57 4.68
N HIS A 27 2.48 -14.45 5.30
CA HIS A 27 2.61 -15.89 5.11
C HIS A 27 2.36 -16.30 3.66
N PHE A 28 1.34 -15.73 3.03
CA PHE A 28 1.05 -15.96 1.62
C PHE A 28 2.21 -15.49 0.71
N PHE A 29 2.79 -14.31 0.96
CA PHE A 29 3.94 -13.81 0.21
C PHE A 29 5.14 -14.76 0.30
N GLY A 30 5.47 -15.22 1.51
CA GLY A 30 6.55 -16.19 1.72
C GLY A 30 6.34 -17.51 0.96
N LYS A 31 5.10 -18.02 0.92
CA LYS A 31 4.77 -19.25 0.18
C LYS A 31 4.81 -19.10 -1.34
N ASN A 32 4.58 -17.90 -1.86
CA ASN A 32 4.46 -17.64 -3.30
C ASN A 32 5.67 -16.92 -3.89
N ASN A 33 6.81 -16.88 -3.17
CA ASN A 33 8.04 -16.23 -3.61
C ASN A 33 7.81 -14.76 -4.01
N ILE A 34 7.02 -14.04 -3.20
CA ILE A 34 6.78 -12.60 -3.32
C ILE A 34 7.65 -11.91 -2.27
N ALA A 35 8.57 -11.07 -2.72
CA ALA A 35 9.37 -10.21 -1.85
C ALA A 35 8.56 -8.95 -1.51
N TYR A 36 8.71 -8.46 -0.28
CA TYR A 36 8.04 -7.23 0.14
C TYR A 36 8.93 -6.35 1.01
N MET A 37 8.64 -5.05 1.00
CA MET A 37 9.18 -4.06 1.93
C MET A 37 8.03 -3.26 2.54
N VAL A 38 8.19 -2.84 3.80
CA VAL A 38 7.17 -2.03 4.48
C VAL A 38 7.65 -0.59 4.56
N SER A 39 6.84 0.34 4.06
CA SER A 39 7.02 1.78 4.23
C SER A 39 5.87 2.32 5.08
N HIS A 40 6.07 2.25 6.39
CA HIS A 40 5.12 2.76 7.40
C HIS A 40 5.46 4.21 7.76
N ARG A 41 4.45 5.08 7.83
CA ARG A 41 4.59 6.49 8.23
C ARG A 41 3.36 7.00 8.96
N GLU A 42 3.55 8.00 9.80
CA GLU A 42 2.48 8.64 10.58
C GLU A 42 2.49 10.15 10.39
N SER A 43 1.32 10.74 10.13
CA SER A 43 1.08 12.18 10.20
C SER A 43 -0.41 12.47 10.25
N ASN A 44 -0.79 13.59 10.88
CA ASN A 44 -2.16 14.10 10.89
C ASN A 44 -2.60 14.67 9.52
N ASN A 45 -1.68 14.78 8.56
CA ASN A 45 -1.97 15.25 7.21
C ASN A 45 -1.83 14.11 6.19
N ILE A 46 -2.94 13.75 5.54
CA ILE A 46 -3.01 12.62 4.61
C ILE A 46 -2.11 12.80 3.38
N TYR A 47 -1.97 14.02 2.87
CA TYR A 47 -1.10 14.30 1.73
C TYR A 47 0.37 14.15 2.14
N PHE A 48 0.69 14.58 3.36
CA PHE A 48 2.03 14.50 3.92
C PHE A 48 2.43 13.05 4.21
N VAL A 49 1.57 12.27 4.86
CA VAL A 49 1.87 10.86 5.18
C VAL A 49 2.05 10.01 3.94
N ARG A 50 1.26 10.26 2.88
CA ARG A 50 1.43 9.58 1.59
C ARG A 50 2.78 9.96 0.97
N ASN A 51 3.14 11.23 0.89
CA ASN A 51 4.45 11.62 0.37
C ASN A 51 5.62 10.99 1.16
N MET A 52 5.50 10.92 2.50
CA MET A 52 6.51 10.27 3.33
C MET A 52 6.62 8.76 3.08
N CYS A 53 5.51 8.06 2.80
CA CYS A 53 5.53 6.63 2.49
C CYS A 53 6.34 6.35 1.21
N LEU A 54 6.39 7.32 0.30
CA LEU A 54 7.23 7.25 -0.91
C LEU A 54 8.65 7.77 -0.68
N GLY A 55 9.04 8.10 0.55
CA GLY A 55 10.34 8.67 0.87
C GLY A 55 10.53 10.12 0.39
N GLY A 56 9.44 10.84 0.16
CA GLY A 56 9.45 12.25 -0.24
C GLY A 56 9.97 13.18 0.86
N ASP A 57 10.65 14.24 0.46
CA ASP A 57 11.26 15.25 1.34
C ASP A 57 11.03 16.66 0.77
N PHE A 58 10.41 17.54 1.55
CA PHE A 58 10.03 18.90 1.12
C PHE A 58 11.23 19.76 0.71
N SER A 59 12.42 19.48 1.24
CA SER A 59 13.64 20.20 0.90
C SER A 59 14.13 19.92 -0.53
N ARG A 60 13.66 18.85 -1.17
CA ARG A 60 14.17 18.37 -2.46
C ARG A 60 13.36 18.83 -3.68
N GLY A 61 12.36 19.70 -3.48
CA GLY A 61 11.52 20.22 -4.56
C GLY A 61 10.42 19.25 -5.02
N LYS A 62 9.74 19.58 -6.12
CA LYS A 62 8.50 18.89 -6.54
C LYS A 62 8.76 17.62 -7.38
N GLU A 63 9.87 17.57 -8.10
CA GLU A 63 10.21 16.50 -9.04
C GLU A 63 10.88 15.32 -8.34
N GLN A 64 10.13 14.63 -7.46
CA GLN A 64 10.64 13.50 -6.69
C GLN A 64 10.03 12.19 -7.19
N ARG A 65 10.89 11.19 -7.42
CA ARG A 65 10.47 9.81 -7.67
C ARG A 65 10.32 9.06 -6.34
N PRO A 66 9.42 8.06 -6.24
CA PRO A 66 9.37 7.17 -5.09
C PRO A 66 10.76 6.63 -4.75
N PHE A 67 11.15 6.77 -3.49
CA PHE A 67 12.44 6.35 -2.94
C PHE A 67 13.64 6.87 -3.73
N ASN A 68 13.52 8.06 -4.33
CA ASN A 68 14.52 8.67 -5.19
C ASN A 68 14.97 7.77 -6.37
N GLY A 69 14.13 6.79 -6.76
CA GLY A 69 14.47 5.80 -7.78
C GLY A 69 15.55 4.79 -7.37
N GLN A 70 15.87 4.68 -6.08
CA GLN A 70 16.96 3.82 -5.57
C GLN A 70 16.47 2.44 -5.12
N VAL A 71 15.15 2.27 -4.95
CA VAL A 71 14.55 1.01 -4.51
C VAL A 71 13.90 0.34 -5.71
N GLU A 72 14.29 -0.91 -5.97
CA GLU A 72 13.66 -1.75 -6.99
C GLU A 72 12.35 -2.35 -6.45
N TYR A 73 11.26 -2.14 -7.18
CA TYR A 73 9.95 -2.72 -6.89
C TYR A 73 9.16 -2.89 -8.19
N ASP A 74 8.21 -3.83 -8.19
CA ASP A 74 7.25 -4.01 -9.27
C ASP A 74 5.96 -3.23 -8.98
N TYR A 75 5.51 -3.21 -7.71
CA TYR A 75 4.27 -2.55 -7.30
C TYR A 75 4.41 -1.76 -5.99
N LEU A 76 3.68 -0.64 -5.91
CA LEU A 76 3.38 0.07 -4.67
C LEU A 76 1.94 -0.27 -4.26
N LEU A 77 1.76 -0.82 -3.06
CA LEU A 77 0.45 -1.16 -2.52
C LEU A 77 0.14 -0.32 -1.28
N TRP A 78 -0.89 0.49 -1.37
CA TRP A 78 -1.38 1.33 -0.28
C TRP A 78 -2.44 0.57 0.52
N ILE A 79 -2.25 0.49 1.83
CA ILE A 79 -3.22 -0.13 2.75
C ILE A 79 -3.43 0.81 3.93
N ASP A 80 -4.59 1.45 3.97
CA ASP A 80 -5.02 2.27 5.09
C ASP A 80 -5.34 1.39 6.31
N SER A 81 -5.25 1.98 7.50
CA SER A 81 -5.34 1.23 8.76
C SER A 81 -6.74 0.69 9.11
N ASP A 82 -7.76 1.18 8.42
CA ASP A 82 -9.17 0.77 8.53
C ASP A 82 -9.59 -0.27 7.48
N ILE A 83 -8.67 -0.69 6.61
CA ILE A 83 -8.93 -1.70 5.57
C ILE A 83 -8.77 -3.10 6.14
N ILE A 84 -9.80 -3.93 5.97
CA ILE A 84 -9.68 -5.38 6.12
C ILE A 84 -9.59 -6.03 4.73
N PHE A 85 -8.56 -6.84 4.53
CA PHE A 85 -8.22 -7.43 3.23
C PHE A 85 -7.81 -8.90 3.36
N ARG A 86 -7.75 -9.59 2.21
CA ARG A 86 -7.24 -10.95 2.08
C ARG A 86 -6.13 -11.02 1.03
N PRO A 87 -5.19 -11.96 1.13
CA PRO A 87 -4.10 -12.10 0.15
C PRO A 87 -4.61 -12.25 -1.29
N ALA A 88 -5.71 -13.00 -1.49
CA ALA A 88 -6.32 -13.20 -2.80
C ALA A 88 -6.80 -11.89 -3.46
N GLN A 89 -7.25 -10.91 -2.66
CA GLN A 89 -7.66 -9.60 -3.17
C GLN A 89 -6.44 -8.80 -3.65
N ILE A 90 -5.33 -8.85 -2.92
CA ILE A 90 -4.06 -8.22 -3.34
C ILE A 90 -3.58 -8.79 -4.67
N ILE A 91 -3.57 -10.12 -4.81
CA ILE A 91 -3.14 -10.76 -6.06
C ILE A 91 -4.05 -10.42 -7.23
N LYS A 92 -5.35 -10.27 -6.99
CA LYS A 92 -6.28 -9.81 -8.03
C LYS A 92 -5.94 -8.40 -8.54
N LEU A 93 -5.48 -7.50 -7.65
CA LEU A 93 -5.03 -6.16 -8.03
C LEU A 93 -3.74 -6.21 -8.84
N VAL A 94 -2.75 -6.97 -8.35
CA VAL A 94 -1.44 -7.12 -9.00
C VAL A 94 -1.57 -7.73 -10.41
N ASN A 95 -2.45 -8.71 -10.60
CA ASN A 95 -2.62 -9.37 -11.89
C ASN A 95 -3.44 -8.56 -12.91
N HIS A 96 -3.95 -7.39 -12.52
CA HIS A 96 -4.71 -6.55 -13.42
C HIS A 96 -3.78 -5.75 -14.32
N ASN A 97 -4.04 -5.74 -15.62
CA ASN A 97 -3.19 -5.08 -16.61
C ASN A 97 -3.47 -3.57 -16.70
N ALA A 98 -3.11 -2.82 -15.65
CA ALA A 98 -3.20 -1.36 -15.62
C ALA A 98 -2.14 -0.76 -14.68
N ASP A 99 -1.70 0.46 -14.98
CA ASP A 99 -0.66 1.16 -14.21
C ASP A 99 -1.10 1.50 -12.78
N ILE A 100 -2.41 1.73 -12.59
CA ILE A 100 -3.02 2.05 -11.29
C ILE A 100 -4.32 1.26 -11.19
N VAL A 101 -4.47 0.54 -10.08
CA VAL A 101 -5.66 -0.25 -9.77
C VAL A 101 -6.01 -0.03 -8.30
N SER A 102 -7.30 0.14 -8.00
CA SER A 102 -7.81 0.22 -6.64
C SER A 102 -8.82 -0.91 -6.36
N GLY A 103 -8.82 -1.39 -5.12
CA GLY A 103 -9.81 -2.32 -4.63
C GLY A 103 -10.85 -1.59 -3.80
N LEU A 104 -12.12 -1.99 -3.93
CA LEU A 104 -13.16 -1.57 -2.99
C LEU A 104 -13.03 -2.39 -1.71
N TYR A 105 -13.09 -1.73 -0.57
CA TYR A 105 -13.13 -2.37 0.73
C TYR A 105 -14.31 -1.86 1.54
N LEU A 106 -14.76 -2.69 2.47
CA LEU A 106 -15.77 -2.31 3.46
C LEU A 106 -15.05 -1.75 4.67
N MET A 107 -15.44 -0.54 5.09
CA MET A 107 -15.09 -0.03 6.40
C MET A 107 -15.87 -0.81 7.47
N ASP A 108 -15.36 -0.82 8.71
CA ASP A 108 -15.96 -1.57 9.85
C ASP A 108 -17.43 -1.15 10.14
N GLU A 109 -17.90 -0.04 9.57
CA GLU A 109 -19.28 0.50 9.68
C GLU A 109 -20.16 0.29 8.43
N GLY A 110 -19.72 -0.49 7.43
CA GLY A 110 -20.59 -0.98 6.35
C GLY A 110 -20.78 -0.05 5.14
N GLU A 111 -20.17 1.14 5.13
CA GLU A 111 -20.16 1.98 3.93
C GLU A 111 -18.98 1.62 3.00
N MET A 112 -19.30 1.49 1.71
CA MET A 112 -18.33 1.17 0.66
C MET A 112 -17.82 2.48 0.04
N LEU A 113 -16.58 2.87 0.34
CA LEU A 113 -15.97 4.06 -0.25
C LEU A 113 -15.05 3.69 -1.42
N CYS A 114 -15.17 4.48 -2.49
CA CYS A 114 -14.34 4.41 -3.68
C CYS A 114 -13.45 5.66 -3.71
N HIS A 115 -12.13 5.47 -3.83
CA HIS A 115 -11.24 6.54 -4.29
C HIS A 115 -10.56 6.10 -5.60
N CYS A 116 -11.00 6.69 -6.70
CA CYS A 116 -10.40 6.56 -8.01
C CYS A 116 -9.86 7.95 -8.39
N GLN A 117 -8.54 8.13 -8.37
CA GLN A 117 -7.92 9.34 -8.88
C GLN A 117 -7.11 9.01 -10.14
N ARG A 118 -7.61 9.50 -11.27
CA ARG A 118 -6.84 9.60 -12.51
C ARG A 118 -5.93 10.81 -12.37
N MET A 119 -4.64 10.58 -12.11
CA MET A 119 -3.64 11.63 -12.33
C MET A 119 -3.19 11.52 -13.79
N GLY A 120 -3.53 12.55 -14.57
CA GLY A 120 -3.01 12.74 -15.92
C GLY A 120 -1.58 13.27 -15.90
#